data_AF-A0A4W5LDQ2-F1
#
_entry.id   AF-A0A4W5LDQ2-F1
#
_cell.length_a   1.000
_cell.length_b   1.000
_cell.length_c   1.000
_cell.angle_alpha   90.00
_cell.angle_beta   90.00
_cell.angle_gamma   90.00
#
_symmetry.space_group_name_H-M   'P 1'
#
loop_
_entity.id
_entity.type
_entity.pdbx_description
1 polymer ?
#
loop_
_entity_poly.entity_id
_entity_poly.type
_entity_poly.pdbx_seq_one_letter_code
_entity_poly.pdbx_strand_id
1 'polypeptide(L)'
;RETAAISFGAIFSSMRLTTIAFSDMNPFPFRLLRQRRALHLQCVHVQLSELERIQRELDRERPQHKDRELGLVSSEDEGGT
;
A
#
# COMPACT_ATOMS: atom_id res chain seq x y z
N ARG A 1 -23.75 48.69 3.99
CA ARG A 1 -24.66 47.73 3.31
C ARG A 1 -24.06 47.22 2.00
N GLU A 2 -23.45 48.09 1.19
CA GLU A 2 -22.76 47.70 -0.06
C GLU A 2 -21.52 46.81 0.14
N THR A 3 -20.73 47.04 1.20
CA THR A 3 -19.54 46.24 1.52
C THR A 3 -19.84 44.76 1.78
N ALA A 4 -20.99 44.46 2.40
CA ALA A 4 -21.45 43.09 2.63
C ALA A 4 -21.95 42.41 1.35
N ALA A 5 -22.54 43.17 0.41
CA ALA A 5 -22.97 42.63 -0.88
C ALA A 5 -21.78 42.29 -1.78
N ILE A 6 -20.73 43.11 -1.76
CA ILE A 6 -19.47 42.87 -2.50
C ILE A 6 -18.75 41.63 -1.95
N SER A 7 -18.67 41.47 -0.63
CA SER A 7 -18.04 40.28 -0.03
C SER A 7 -18.84 39.00 -0.30
N PHE A 8 -20.19 39.05 -0.21
CA PHE A 8 -21.03 37.90 -0.53
C PHE A 8 -20.92 37.49 -2.00
N GLY A 9 -20.87 38.46 -2.92
CA GLY A 9 -20.66 38.21 -4.35
C GLY A 9 -19.29 37.58 -4.65
N ALA A 10 -18.23 38.03 -3.97
CA ALA A 10 -16.89 37.46 -4.12
C ALA A 10 -16.80 36.02 -3.57
N ILE A 11 -17.43 35.75 -2.42
CA ILE A 11 -17.52 34.40 -1.84
C ILE A 11 -18.34 33.46 -2.72
N PHE A 12 -19.48 33.93 -3.25
CA PHE A 12 -20.31 33.15 -4.16
C PHE A 12 -19.56 32.81 -5.46
N SER A 13 -18.79 33.76 -6.00
CA SER A 13 -17.94 33.53 -7.16
C SER A 13 -16.85 32.49 -6.88
N SER A 14 -16.15 32.58 -5.74
CA SER A 14 -15.07 31.64 -5.40
C SER A 14 -15.60 30.23 -5.11
N MET A 15 -16.76 30.10 -4.47
CA MET A 15 -17.44 28.82 -4.28
C MET A 15 -17.90 28.18 -5.61
N ARG A 16 -18.36 29.00 -6.57
CA ARG A 16 -18.70 28.52 -7.91
C ARG A 16 -17.47 28.08 -8.69
N LEU A 17 -16.37 28.84 -8.62
CA LEU A 17 -15.11 28.45 -9.27
C LEU A 17 -14.55 27.13 -8.71
N THR A 18 -14.57 26.96 -7.38
CA THR A 18 -14.13 25.70 -6.76
C THR A 18 -14.99 24.51 -7.18
N THR A 19 -16.31 24.71 -7.27
CA THR A 19 -17.22 23.67 -7.79
C THR A 19 -16.88 23.29 -9.23
N ILE A 20 -16.71 24.27 -10.13
CA ILE A 20 -16.37 24.00 -11.53
C ILE A 20 -15.02 23.28 -11.65
N ALA A 21 -13.99 23.73 -10.93
CA ALA A 21 -12.64 23.15 -11.03
C ALA A 21 -12.56 21.72 -10.47
N PHE A 22 -13.24 21.43 -9.36
CA PHE A 22 -13.07 20.16 -8.62
C PHE A 22 -14.22 19.16 -8.78
N SER A 23 -15.36 19.60 -9.31
CA SER A 23 -16.49 18.74 -9.67
C SER A 23 -16.62 18.61 -11.18
N ASP A 24 -16.92 19.71 -11.89
CA ASP A 24 -17.38 19.66 -13.27
C ASP A 24 -16.23 19.42 -14.27
N MET A 25 -15.08 20.06 -14.03
CA MET A 25 -13.86 19.88 -14.81
C MET A 25 -12.96 18.77 -14.27
N ASN A 26 -13.39 18.00 -13.27
CA ASN A 26 -12.55 16.98 -12.67
C ASN A 26 -12.34 15.82 -13.66
N PRO A 27 -11.12 15.62 -14.19
CA PRO A 27 -10.86 14.56 -15.16
C PRO A 27 -10.91 13.16 -14.53
N PHE A 28 -10.99 13.08 -13.18
CA PHE A 28 -11.07 11.84 -12.43
C PHE A 28 -12.27 11.86 -11.49
N PRO A 29 -13.45 11.43 -11.98
CA PRO A 29 -14.65 11.34 -11.15
C PRO A 29 -14.34 10.57 -9.87
N PHE A 30 -14.73 11.11 -8.71
CA PHE A 30 -14.44 10.51 -7.40
C PHE A 30 -14.81 9.01 -7.34
N ARG A 31 -15.86 8.59 -8.04
CA ARG A 31 -16.23 7.17 -8.15
C ARG A 31 -15.14 6.32 -8.83
N LEU A 32 -14.57 6.79 -9.94
CA LEU A 32 -13.50 6.09 -10.65
C LEU A 32 -12.22 6.02 -9.81
N LEU A 33 -11.86 7.12 -9.15
CA LEU A 33 -10.69 7.14 -8.27
C LEU A 33 -10.86 6.17 -7.08
N ARG A 34 -12.05 6.15 -6.47
CA ARG A 34 -12.38 5.21 -5.39
C ARG A 34 -12.34 3.77 -5.86
N GLN A 35 -12.87 3.46 -7.05
CA GLN A 35 -12.81 2.12 -7.64
C GLN A 35 -11.37 1.67 -7.89
N ARG A 36 -10.53 2.54 -8.48
CA ARG A 36 -9.11 2.25 -8.71
C ARG A 36 -8.35 2.02 -7.40
N ARG A 37 -8.61 2.84 -6.38
CA ARG A 37 -8.04 2.65 -5.03
C ARG A 37 -8.48 1.32 -4.42
N ALA A 38 -9.75 0.96 -4.52
CA ALA A 38 -10.25 -0.32 -3.99
C ALA A 38 -9.61 -1.52 -4.69
N LEU A 39 -9.52 -1.50 -6.02
CA LEU A 39 -8.85 -2.54 -6.80
C LEU A 39 -7.37 -2.66 -6.43
N HIS A 40 -6.67 -1.54 -6.34
CA HIS A 40 -5.25 -1.53 -5.97
C HIS A 40 -5.04 -2.08 -4.56
N LEU A 41 -5.89 -1.68 -3.60
CA LEU A 41 -5.85 -2.22 -2.25
C LEU A 41 -6.06 -3.73 -2.24
N GLN A 42 -7.03 -4.27 -2.98
CA GLN A 42 -7.22 -5.72 -3.07
C GLN A 42 -5.97 -6.42 -3.63
N CYS A 43 -5.38 -5.88 -4.69
CA CYS A 43 -4.16 -6.44 -5.28
C CYS A 43 -2.99 -6.46 -4.28
N VAL A 44 -2.77 -5.37 -3.54
CA VAL A 44 -1.73 -5.29 -2.52
C VAL A 44 -1.96 -6.29 -1.38
N HIS A 45 -3.21 -6.47 -0.92
CA HIS A 45 -3.51 -7.46 0.12
C HIS A 45 -3.19 -8.88 -0.33
N VAL A 46 -3.49 -9.23 -1.59
CA VAL A 46 -3.15 -10.54 -2.14
C VAL A 46 -1.62 -10.72 -2.17
N GLN A 47 -0.88 -9.75 -2.71
CA GLN A 47 0.58 -9.82 -2.77
C GLN A 47 1.23 -9.95 -1.39
N LEU A 48 0.74 -9.19 -0.39
CA LEU A 48 1.21 -9.31 0.99
C LEU A 48 0.96 -10.72 1.55
N SER A 49 -0.23 -11.29 1.31
CA SER A 49 -0.55 -12.64 1.79
C SER A 49 0.33 -13.72 1.15
N GLU A 50 0.72 -13.55 -0.12
CA GLU A 50 1.66 -14.45 -0.81
C GLU A 50 3.05 -14.36 -0.20
N LEU A 51 3.55 -13.14 0.06
CA LEU A 51 4.85 -12.93 0.71
C LEU A 51 4.87 -13.50 2.13
N GLU A 52 3.82 -13.31 2.91
CA GLU A 52 3.68 -13.91 4.25
C GLU A 52 3.62 -15.44 4.21
N ARG A 53 3.09 -16.03 3.12
CA ARG A 53 3.14 -17.48 2.92
C ARG A 53 4.56 -17.95 2.68
N ILE A 54 5.28 -17.29 1.77
CA ILE A 54 6.68 -17.61 1.45
C ILE A 54 7.56 -17.45 2.69
N GLN A 55 7.39 -16.37 3.45
CA GLN A 55 8.14 -16.16 4.69
C GLN A 55 7.93 -17.29 5.69
N ARG A 56 6.70 -17.76 5.87
CA ARG A 56 6.40 -18.90 6.76
C ARG A 56 6.99 -20.21 6.26
N GLU A 57 7.00 -20.46 4.96
CA GLU A 57 7.65 -21.63 4.37
C GLU A 57 9.15 -21.60 4.63
N LEU A 58 9.79 -20.46 4.40
CA LEU A 58 11.22 -20.27 4.64
C LEU A 58 11.59 -20.39 6.12
N ASP A 59 10.79 -19.82 7.03
CA ASP A 59 11.00 -19.95 8.47
C ASP A 59 10.78 -21.39 8.98
N ARG A 60 9.96 -22.21 8.29
CA ARG A 60 9.82 -23.65 8.57
C ARG A 60 11.01 -24.47 8.07
N GLU A 61 11.60 -24.08 6.95
CA GLU A 61 12.78 -24.75 6.36
C GLU A 61 14.08 -24.38 7.08
N ARG A 62 14.18 -23.17 7.63
CA ARG A 62 15.34 -22.69 8.40
C ARG A 62 15.80 -23.56 9.56
N PRO A 63 14.93 -24.11 10.45
CA PRO A 63 15.39 -25.01 11.51
C PRO A 63 15.94 -26.32 10.93
N GLN A 64 15.39 -26.83 9.82
CA GLN A 64 15.87 -28.06 9.18
C GLN A 64 17.23 -27.86 8.48
N HIS A 65 17.49 -26.68 7.91
CA HIS A 65 18.77 -26.37 7.28
C HIS A 65 19.86 -26.09 8.33
N LYS A 66 19.54 -25.40 9.43
CA LYS A 66 20.51 -25.14 10.51
C LYS A 66 20.96 -26.42 11.23
N ASP A 67 20.04 -27.34 11.51
CA ASP A 67 20.41 -28.64 12.11
C ASP A 67 21.24 -29.49 11.15
N ARG A 68 21.00 -29.38 9.84
CA ARG A 68 21.77 -30.08 8.81
C ARG A 68 23.15 -29.46 8.58
N GLU A 69 23.30 -28.14 8.63
CA GLU A 69 24.59 -27.44 8.59
C GLU A 69 25.43 -27.72 9.85
N LEU A 70 24.83 -27.65 11.04
CA LEU A 70 25.51 -27.97 12.30
C LEU A 70 25.90 -29.45 12.39
N GLY A 71 25.07 -30.35 11.87
CA GLY A 71 25.40 -31.78 11.76
C GLY A 71 26.50 -32.09 10.73
N LEU A 72 26.62 -31.29 9.67
CA LEU A 72 27.70 -31.44 8.69
C LEU A 72 29.04 -30.91 9.23
N VAL A 73 29.01 -29.75 9.90
CA VAL A 73 30.20 -29.14 10.49
C VAL A 73 30.71 -29.92 11.72
N SER A 74 29.85 -30.64 12.44
CA SER A 74 30.26 -31.45 13.60
C SER A 74 30.84 -32.83 13.25
N SER A 75 30.72 -33.29 12.00
CA SER A 75 31.18 -34.65 11.60
C SER A 75 32.55 -34.66 10.92
N GLU A 76 33.19 -33.51 10.69
CA GLU A 76 34.48 -33.40 9.99
C GLU A 76 35.71 -33.28 10.93
N ASP A 77 35.52 -33.23 12.26
CA ASP A 77 36.62 -33.05 13.23
C ASP A 77 37.01 -34.31 14.05
N GLU A 78 36.38 -35.47 13.82
CA GLU A 78 36.83 -36.75 14.41
C GLU A 78 37.27 -37.75 13.34
N GLY A 79 38.47 -37.53 12.80
CA GLY A 79 39.16 -38.45 11.89
C GLY A 79 40.67 -38.31 12.06
N GLY A 80 41.22 -39.07 13.02
CA GLY A 80 42.63 -39.01 13.43
C GLY A 80 43.65 -39.41 12.38
N THR A 81 44.85 -38.83 12.47
CA THR A 81 46.15 -39.43 12.87
C THR A 81 47.24 -38.38 12.80
#